data_AF-A0A4Y2P7A3-F1
#
_entry.id   AF-A0A4Y2P7A3-F1
#
_cell.length_a   1.000
_cell.length_b   1.000
_cell.length_c   1.000
_cell.angle_alpha   90.00
_cell.angle_beta   90.00
_cell.angle_gamma   90.00
#
_symmetry.space_group_name_H-M   'P 1'
#
loop_
_entity.id
_entity.type
_entity.pdbx_description
1 polymer ?
#
loop_
_entity_poly.entity_id
_entity_poly.type
_entity_poly.pdbx_seq_one_letter_code
_entity_poly.pdbx_strand_id
1 'polypeptide(L)'
;MPATLLEVEQGTCKLWITNYSQQPQLIPKGMNIGTLTNLEENTICSLNDVNPEKDIKNYQSRKRNTREKLRKLLDAELTSDEKEYLLHLLEDFGDIFDFKRASKNHGNTTVKYKINTGDSLPIKHRPYRVSAAERAVIETEVQKMLKEDVIKS
;
A
#
# COMPACT_ATOMS: atom_id res chain seq x y z
N MET A 1 16.67 22.18 -3.51
CA MET A 1 16.07 23.28 -4.30
C MET A 1 14.58 23.00 -4.42
N PRO A 2 13.69 23.99 -4.25
CA PRO A 2 12.27 23.78 -4.53
C PRO A 2 12.08 23.42 -6.00
N ALA A 3 11.23 22.43 -6.28
CA ALA A 3 10.88 21.99 -7.62
C ALA A 3 9.37 22.07 -7.79
N THR A 4 8.89 22.31 -9.00
CA THR A 4 7.47 22.40 -9.33
C THR A 4 7.26 21.86 -10.74
N LEU A 5 6.08 21.30 -10.97
CA LEU A 5 5.65 20.80 -12.26
C LEU A 5 4.88 21.88 -12.99
N LEU A 6 5.23 22.10 -14.25
CA LEU A 6 4.66 23.14 -15.10
C LEU A 6 4.36 22.56 -16.47
N GLU A 7 3.26 23.00 -17.05
CA GLU A 7 2.94 22.73 -18.45
C GLU A 7 3.57 23.82 -19.33
N VAL A 8 4.22 23.40 -20.42
CA VAL A 8 4.85 24.30 -21.39
C VAL A 8 3.97 24.37 -22.62
N GLU A 9 3.30 25.50 -22.81
CA GLU A 9 2.45 25.76 -23.97
C GLU A 9 3.19 26.66 -24.96
N GLN A 10 3.37 26.19 -26.20
CA GLN A 10 4.01 26.96 -27.28
C GLN A 10 5.41 27.50 -26.92
N GLY A 11 6.18 26.76 -26.12
CA GLY A 11 7.52 27.16 -25.68
C GLY A 11 7.53 28.21 -24.56
N THR A 12 6.38 28.52 -23.96
CA THR A 12 6.24 29.45 -22.84
C THR A 12 5.58 28.75 -21.64
N CYS A 13 5.90 29.20 -20.42
CA CYS A 13 5.27 28.70 -19.19
C CYS A 13 5.10 29.84 -18.18
N LYS A 14 4.15 29.71 -17.26
CA LYS A 14 3.94 30.66 -16.15
C LYS A 14 4.39 30.01 -14.85
N LEU A 15 5.33 30.67 -14.16
CA LEU A 15 5.81 30.25 -12.84
C LEU A 15 5.57 31.38 -11.84
N TRP A 16 4.87 31.07 -10.75
CA TRP A 16 4.73 32.00 -9.63
C TRP A 16 5.97 31.95 -8.74
N ILE A 17 6.51 33.11 -8.41
CA ILE A 17 7.67 33.25 -7.55
C ILE A 17 7.27 34.09 -6.34
N THR A 18 7.61 33.61 -5.15
CA THR A 18 7.34 34.32 -3.90
C THR A 18 8.66 34.69 -3.24
N ASN A 19 8.82 35.96 -2.91
CA ASN A 19 9.95 36.44 -2.11
C ASN A 19 9.64 36.22 -0.62
N TYR A 20 10.35 35.30 0.03
CA TYR A 20 10.24 35.05 1.47
C TYR A 20 11.17 35.94 2.32
N SER A 21 11.95 36.83 1.70
CA SER A 21 12.75 37.82 2.40
C SER A 21 11.90 38.96 2.94
N GLN A 22 12.35 39.59 4.03
CA GLN A 22 11.77 40.84 4.55
C GLN A 22 12.19 42.08 3.73
N GLN A 23 13.07 41.92 2.75
CA GLN A 23 13.56 42.99 1.89
C GLN A 23 13.21 42.75 0.41
N PRO A 24 12.96 43.80 -0.38
CA PRO A 24 12.79 43.68 -1.83
C PRO A 24 14.02 43.05 -2.50
N GLN A 25 13.80 42.05 -3.36
CA GLN A 25 14.85 41.45 -4.19
C GLN A 25 14.69 41.88 -5.64
N LEU A 26 15.78 42.33 -6.26
CA LEU A 26 15.80 42.78 -7.64
C LEU A 26 16.16 41.61 -8.56
N ILE A 27 15.34 41.41 -9.60
CA ILE A 27 15.56 40.37 -10.62
C ILE A 27 15.87 41.10 -11.94
N PRO A 28 17.15 41.27 -12.30
CA PRO A 28 17.52 41.96 -13.52
C PRO A 28 17.17 41.11 -14.75
N LYS A 29 16.94 41.79 -15.88
CA LYS A 29 16.70 41.13 -17.16
C LYS A 29 17.89 40.22 -17.51
N GLY A 30 17.61 38.96 -17.83
CA GLY A 30 18.62 37.96 -18.18
C GLY A 30 19.18 37.17 -17.00
N MET A 31 18.74 37.44 -15.77
CA MET A 31 19.06 36.59 -14.62
C MET A 31 18.44 35.20 -14.82
N ASN A 32 19.26 34.15 -14.66
CA ASN A 32 18.76 32.78 -14.60
C ASN A 32 18.13 32.53 -13.22
N ILE A 33 16.84 32.20 -13.20
CA ILE A 33 16.07 31.97 -11.97
C ILE A 33 15.83 30.46 -11.72
N GLY A 34 16.15 29.61 -12.70
CA GLY A 34 15.97 28.16 -12.55
C GLY A 34 16.24 27.39 -13.84
N THR A 35 16.35 26.07 -13.69
CA THR A 35 16.53 25.12 -14.80
C THR A 35 15.24 24.37 -15.07
N LEU A 36 14.83 24.31 -16.33
CA LEU A 36 13.75 23.44 -16.78
C LEU A 36 14.35 22.13 -17.30
N THR A 37 13.86 21.01 -16.81
CA THR A 37 14.20 19.68 -17.31
C THR A 37 12.94 19.01 -17.84
N ASN A 38 13.04 18.43 -19.03
CA ASN A 38 11.99 17.58 -19.55
C ASN A 38 11.82 16.36 -18.65
N LEU A 39 10.58 16.00 -18.46
CA LEU A 39 10.21 14.87 -17.63
C LEU A 39 10.02 13.64 -18.52
N GLU A 40 10.60 12.51 -18.11
CA GLU A 40 10.45 11.24 -18.83
C GLU A 40 9.02 10.70 -18.72
N GLU A 41 8.50 10.13 -19.81
CA GLU A 41 7.23 9.38 -19.79
C GLU A 41 7.33 8.28 -18.72
N ASN A 42 6.42 8.31 -17.72
CA ASN A 42 6.32 7.43 -16.54
C ASN A 42 6.99 7.89 -15.24
N THR A 43 7.54 9.10 -15.14
CA THR A 43 8.02 9.62 -13.84
C THR A 43 6.95 10.34 -13.01
N ILE A 44 5.75 10.56 -13.56
CA ILE A 44 4.59 11.09 -12.85
C ILE A 44 3.38 10.18 -13.06
N CYS A 45 2.69 9.89 -11.96
CA CYS A 45 1.38 9.26 -11.96
C CYS A 45 0.31 10.32 -11.72
N SER A 46 -0.65 10.44 -12.64
CA SER A 46 -1.81 11.32 -12.43
C SER A 46 -2.81 10.66 -11.49
N LEU A 47 -3.22 11.35 -10.43
CA LEU A 47 -4.26 10.90 -9.50
C LEU A 47 -5.68 11.19 -10.04
N ASN A 48 -5.90 10.95 -11.34
CA ASN A 48 -7.10 11.42 -12.05
C ASN A 48 -8.41 10.72 -11.64
N ASP A 49 -8.33 9.60 -10.93
CA ASP A 49 -9.51 8.83 -10.47
C ASP A 49 -9.93 9.15 -9.03
N VAL A 50 -9.32 10.15 -8.39
CA VAL A 50 -9.65 10.54 -7.02
C VAL A 50 -10.71 11.64 -7.06
N ASN A 51 -11.95 11.32 -6.67
CA ASN A 51 -12.92 12.33 -6.34
C ASN A 51 -12.71 12.67 -4.86
N PRO A 52 -12.02 13.79 -4.53
CA PRO A 52 -11.52 14.03 -3.18
C PRO A 52 -12.66 14.05 -2.15
N GLU A 53 -13.83 14.57 -2.48
CA GLU A 53 -14.96 14.58 -1.54
C GLU A 53 -15.53 13.17 -1.27
N LYS A 54 -15.69 12.36 -2.31
CA LYS A 54 -16.19 10.99 -2.17
C LYS A 54 -15.16 10.11 -1.47
N ASP A 55 -13.88 10.27 -1.79
CA ASP A 55 -12.81 9.47 -1.23
C ASP A 55 -12.52 9.82 0.23
N ILE A 56 -12.57 11.10 0.60
CA ILE A 56 -12.48 11.53 2.01
C ILE A 56 -13.65 10.97 2.81
N LYS A 57 -14.90 11.06 2.31
CA LYS A 57 -16.08 10.51 3.00
C LYS A 57 -16.01 8.99 3.14
N ASN A 58 -15.58 8.29 2.09
CA ASN A 58 -15.40 6.84 2.11
C ASN A 58 -14.29 6.41 3.07
N TYR A 59 -13.18 7.15 3.10
CA TYR A 59 -12.06 6.91 4.03
C TYR A 59 -12.49 7.10 5.48
N GLN A 60 -13.16 8.21 5.80
CA GLN A 60 -13.71 8.51 7.13
C GLN A 60 -14.69 7.43 7.60
N SER A 61 -15.62 7.01 6.73
CA SER A 61 -16.57 5.94 7.03
C SER A 61 -15.87 4.61 7.29
N ARG A 62 -14.91 4.22 6.44
CA ARG A 62 -14.12 2.99 6.62
C ARG A 62 -13.31 3.03 7.91
N LYS A 63 -12.65 4.15 8.23
CA LYS A 63 -11.87 4.33 9.45
C LYS A 63 -12.74 4.14 10.69
N ARG A 64 -13.91 4.80 10.72
CA ARG A 64 -14.87 4.66 11.82
C ARG A 64 -15.36 3.21 11.98
N ASN A 65 -15.72 2.56 10.88
CA ASN A 65 -16.16 1.16 10.90
C ASN A 65 -15.06 0.21 11.42
N THR A 66 -13.79 0.45 11.06
CA THR A 66 -12.65 -0.33 11.57
C THR A 66 -12.46 -0.10 13.06
N ARG A 67 -12.49 1.16 13.53
CA ARG A 67 -12.37 1.49 14.96
C ARG A 67 -13.44 0.80 15.80
N GLU A 68 -14.68 0.81 15.33
CA GLU A 68 -15.79 0.12 16.01
C GLU A 68 -15.62 -1.40 16.07
N LYS A 69 -15.05 -2.02 15.01
CA LYS A 69 -14.70 -3.44 15.03
C LYS A 69 -13.57 -3.73 16.02
N LEU A 70 -12.50 -2.92 16.02
CA LEU A 70 -11.39 -3.06 16.96
C LEU A 70 -11.86 -2.93 18.40
N ARG A 71 -12.76 -1.98 18.68
CA ARG A 71 -13.32 -1.76 20.02
C ARG A 71 -14.08 -2.98 20.55
N LYS A 72 -14.70 -3.77 19.66
CA LYS A 72 -15.38 -5.03 20.01
C LYS A 72 -14.42 -6.20 20.27
N LEU A 73 -13.19 -6.11 19.80
CA LEU A 73 -12.14 -7.12 20.04
C LEU A 73 -11.39 -6.88 21.35
N LEU A 74 -11.52 -5.69 21.94
CA LEU A 74 -10.84 -5.35 23.19
C LEU A 74 -11.52 -6.04 24.39
N ASP A 75 -10.70 -6.44 25.35
CA ASP A 75 -11.14 -7.12 26.56
C ASP A 75 -12.15 -6.27 27.35
N ALA A 76 -13.14 -6.93 27.95
CA ALA A 76 -14.12 -6.31 28.82
C ALA A 76 -13.47 -5.69 30.07
N GLU A 77 -12.37 -6.29 30.57
CA GLU A 77 -11.70 -5.89 31.81
C GLU A 77 -10.94 -4.56 31.71
N LEU A 78 -10.62 -4.09 30.51
CA LEU A 78 -9.96 -2.81 30.30
C LEU A 78 -10.90 -1.65 30.65
N THR A 79 -10.35 -0.66 31.37
CA THR A 79 -11.03 0.62 31.63
C THR A 79 -11.29 1.38 30.33
N SER A 80 -12.15 2.40 30.39
CA SER A 80 -12.45 3.21 29.20
C SER A 80 -11.21 3.90 28.63
N ASP A 81 -10.32 4.36 29.50
CA ASP A 81 -9.12 5.09 29.10
C ASP A 81 -8.08 4.15 28.49
N GLU A 82 -7.89 2.95 29.06
CA GLU A 82 -7.01 1.93 28.49
C GLU A 82 -7.50 1.43 27.12
N LYS A 83 -8.82 1.24 26.97
CA LYS A 83 -9.43 0.89 25.68
C LYS A 83 -9.16 1.97 24.64
N GLU A 84 -9.29 3.24 25.03
CA GLU A 84 -9.07 4.35 24.10
C GLU A 84 -7.59 4.46 23.68
N TYR A 85 -6.67 4.32 24.64
CA TYR A 85 -5.23 4.30 24.37
C TYR A 85 -4.84 3.16 23.42
N LEU A 86 -5.33 1.95 23.69
CA LEU A 86 -5.04 0.78 22.87
C LEU A 86 -5.66 0.89 21.48
N LEU A 87 -6.86 1.47 21.35
CA LEU A 87 -7.46 1.75 20.03
C LEU A 87 -6.60 2.70 19.20
N HIS A 88 -6.08 3.75 19.81
CA HIS A 88 -5.17 4.67 19.12
C HIS A 88 -3.92 3.95 18.63
N LEU A 89 -3.30 3.14 19.49
CA LEU A 89 -2.12 2.36 19.14
C LEU A 89 -2.39 1.40 17.96
N LEU A 90 -3.52 0.69 18.00
CA LEU A 90 -3.90 -0.24 16.93
C LEU A 90 -4.24 0.47 15.61
N GLU A 91 -4.72 1.72 15.66
CA GLU A 91 -4.92 2.52 14.47
C GLU A 91 -3.60 3.01 13.87
N ASP A 92 -2.67 3.45 14.72
CA ASP A 92 -1.36 3.96 14.29
C ASP A 92 -0.52 2.87 13.62
N PHE A 93 -0.66 1.61 14.05
CA PHE A 93 0.01 0.44 13.50
C PHE A 93 -0.93 -0.47 12.69
N GLY A 94 -2.05 0.07 12.20
CA GLY A 94 -3.10 -0.71 11.56
C GLY A 94 -2.69 -1.40 10.25
N ASP A 95 -1.61 -0.93 9.62
CA ASP A 95 -0.99 -1.48 8.42
C ASP A 95 -0.19 -2.77 8.67
N ILE A 96 0.28 -2.99 9.90
CA ILE A 96 1.01 -4.21 10.30
C ILE A 96 0.07 -5.41 10.38
N PHE A 97 -1.19 -5.18 10.73
CA PHE A 97 -2.16 -6.24 10.99
C PHE A 97 -2.99 -6.58 9.75
N ASP A 98 -3.09 -7.88 9.43
CA ASP A 98 -3.95 -8.35 8.33
C ASP A 98 -5.43 -8.46 8.75
N PHE A 99 -6.06 -7.32 9.07
CA PHE A 99 -7.46 -7.26 9.50
C PHE A 99 -8.46 -7.69 8.43
N LYS A 100 -8.07 -7.63 7.16
CA LYS A 100 -8.96 -7.95 6.03
C LYS A 100 -8.74 -9.37 5.52
N ARG A 101 -7.73 -10.09 6.02
CA ARG A 101 -7.23 -11.36 5.47
C ARG A 101 -7.18 -11.29 3.93
N ALA A 102 -6.83 -10.11 3.43
CA ALA A 102 -6.93 -9.76 2.01
C ALA A 102 -5.57 -9.83 1.34
N SER A 103 -4.54 -10.19 2.09
CA SER A 103 -3.18 -10.13 1.61
C SER A 103 -2.89 -11.23 0.60
N LYS A 104 -2.95 -10.83 -0.67
CA LYS A 104 -1.93 -11.27 -1.61
C LYS A 104 -0.62 -10.60 -1.19
N ASN A 105 0.24 -11.39 -0.55
CA ASN A 105 1.67 -11.12 -0.45
C ASN A 105 2.03 -9.78 0.18
N HIS A 106 1.84 -9.63 1.50
CA HIS A 106 2.49 -8.56 2.26
C HIS A 106 4.02 -8.71 2.10
N GLY A 107 4.61 -7.81 1.32
CA GLY A 107 5.88 -7.16 1.66
C GLY A 107 7.17 -7.95 1.50
N ASN A 108 7.21 -9.13 0.88
CA ASN A 108 8.47 -9.82 0.65
C ASN A 108 8.86 -9.70 -0.81
N THR A 109 9.97 -9.00 -1.08
CA THR A 109 10.77 -9.14 -2.30
C THR A 109 10.68 -10.60 -2.74
N THR A 110 10.11 -10.86 -3.91
CA THR A 110 9.98 -12.23 -4.43
C THR A 110 11.37 -12.73 -4.79
N VAL A 111 12.12 -13.17 -3.79
CA VAL A 111 13.42 -13.79 -3.96
C VAL A 111 13.14 -15.19 -4.47
N LYS A 112 13.48 -15.43 -5.74
CA LYS A 112 13.43 -16.78 -6.31
C LYS A 112 14.56 -17.60 -5.70
N TYR A 113 14.20 -18.54 -4.83
CA TYR A 113 15.17 -19.46 -4.23
C TYR A 113 15.39 -20.68 -5.13
N LYS A 114 16.66 -21.06 -5.33
CA LYS A 114 17.02 -22.31 -6.02
C LYS A 114 17.34 -23.37 -4.97
N ILE A 115 16.51 -24.41 -4.91
CA ILE A 115 16.78 -25.59 -4.07
C ILE A 115 17.83 -26.44 -4.80
N ASN A 116 18.99 -26.68 -4.18
CA ASN A 116 20.06 -27.50 -4.74
C ASN A 116 19.87 -28.97 -4.31
N THR A 117 19.45 -29.83 -5.23
CA THR A 117 19.27 -31.27 -4.99
C THR A 117 20.50 -32.11 -5.34
N GLY A 118 21.60 -31.49 -5.79
CA GLY A 118 22.80 -32.20 -6.27
C GLY A 118 22.46 -33.19 -7.39
N ASP A 119 22.97 -34.42 -7.26
CA ASP A 119 22.73 -35.52 -8.21
C ASP A 119 21.51 -36.39 -7.84
N SER A 120 20.68 -35.93 -6.91
CA SER A 120 19.51 -36.70 -6.45
C SER A 120 18.43 -36.75 -7.53
N LEU A 121 17.95 -37.96 -7.83
CA LEU A 121 16.87 -38.17 -8.80
C LEU A 121 15.49 -37.82 -8.19
N PRO A 122 14.51 -37.41 -9.01
CA PRO A 122 13.14 -37.18 -8.56
C PRO A 122 12.52 -38.41 -7.92
N ILE A 123 11.83 -38.21 -6.79
CA ILE A 123 11.13 -39.28 -6.06
C ILE A 123 9.63 -39.16 -6.32
N LYS A 124 9.03 -40.26 -6.81
CA LYS A 124 7.58 -40.35 -7.02
C LYS A 124 6.93 -41.15 -5.88
N HIS A 125 6.11 -40.48 -5.09
CA HIS A 125 5.25 -41.12 -4.09
C HIS A 125 3.78 -41.12 -4.51
N ARG A 126 3.05 -42.18 -4.13
CA ARG A 126 1.59 -42.22 -4.28
C ARG A 126 0.94 -41.38 -3.18
N PRO A 127 -0.08 -40.57 -3.48
CA PRO A 127 -0.87 -39.92 -2.44
C PRO A 127 -1.46 -40.94 -1.46
N TYR A 128 -1.48 -40.59 -0.18
CA TYR A 128 -2.07 -41.44 0.84
C TYR A 128 -3.60 -41.43 0.76
N ARG A 129 -4.23 -42.46 1.31
CA ARG A 129 -5.70 -42.53 1.37
C ARG A 129 -6.20 -41.68 2.52
N VAL A 130 -7.24 -40.89 2.24
CA VAL A 130 -7.96 -40.06 3.20
C VAL A 130 -9.43 -40.44 3.25
N SER A 131 -10.06 -40.23 4.39
CA SER A 131 -11.51 -40.33 4.56
C SER A 131 -12.24 -39.24 3.76
N ALA A 132 -13.56 -39.40 3.60
CA ALA A 132 -14.37 -38.41 2.90
C ALA A 132 -14.39 -37.05 3.62
N ALA A 133 -14.43 -37.06 4.95
CA ALA A 133 -14.43 -35.84 5.76
C ALA A 133 -13.10 -35.08 5.61
N GLU A 134 -11.97 -35.77 5.72
CA GLU A 134 -10.65 -35.16 5.51
C GLU A 134 -10.51 -34.62 4.09
N ARG A 135 -10.98 -35.36 3.07
CA ARG A 135 -10.93 -34.89 1.69
C ARG A 135 -11.68 -33.57 1.49
N ALA A 136 -12.83 -33.39 2.12
CA ALA A 136 -13.60 -32.14 2.02
C ALA A 136 -12.84 -30.95 2.62
N VAL A 137 -12.15 -31.16 3.74
CA VAL A 137 -11.31 -30.12 4.38
C VAL A 137 -10.10 -29.79 3.50
N ILE A 138 -9.42 -30.81 2.98
CA ILE A 138 -8.27 -30.65 2.08
C ILE A 138 -8.67 -29.85 0.84
N GLU A 139 -9.78 -30.20 0.21
CA GLU A 139 -10.27 -29.50 -0.98
C GLU A 139 -10.56 -28.02 -0.69
N THR A 140 -11.20 -27.73 0.46
CA THR A 140 -11.49 -26.36 0.86
C THR A 140 -10.20 -25.52 0.99
N GLU A 141 -9.17 -26.08 1.62
CA GLU A 141 -7.91 -25.37 1.79
C GLU A 141 -7.12 -25.27 0.47
N VAL A 142 -7.17 -26.29 -0.39
CA VAL A 142 -6.58 -26.26 -1.74
C VAL A 142 -7.19 -25.13 -2.57
N GLN A 143 -8.52 -25.01 -2.59
CA GLN A 143 -9.20 -23.93 -3.32
C GLN A 143 -8.85 -22.55 -2.77
N LYS A 144 -8.69 -22.42 -1.45
CA LYS A 144 -8.21 -21.18 -0.82
C LYS A 144 -6.79 -20.84 -1.28
N MET A 145 -5.86 -21.79 -1.23
CA MET A 145 -4.46 -21.57 -1.64
C MET A 145 -4.32 -21.27 -3.14
N LEU A 146 -5.16 -21.88 -3.99
CA LEU A 146 -5.23 -21.56 -5.43
C LEU A 146 -5.70 -20.12 -5.65
N LYS A 147 -6.73 -19.68 -4.93
CA LYS A 147 -7.25 -18.30 -5.00
C LYS A 147 -6.21 -17.26 -4.54
N GLU A 148 -5.37 -17.64 -3.57
CA GLU A 148 -4.29 -16.82 -3.02
C GLU A 148 -2.99 -16.87 -3.86
N ASP A 149 -2.93 -17.67 -4.94
CA ASP A 149 -1.74 -17.89 -5.80
C ASP A 149 -0.52 -18.44 -5.03
N VAL A 150 -0.77 -19.18 -3.95
CA VAL A 150 0.26 -19.89 -3.16
C VAL A 150 0.66 -21.19 -3.86
N ILE A 151 -0.29 -21.84 -4.52
CA ILE A 151 -0.11 -23.08 -5.29
C ILE A 151 -0.66 -22.91 -6.71
N LYS A 152 -0.24 -23.79 -7.64
CA LYS A 152 -0.65 -23.77 -9.05
C LYS A 152 -1.22 -25.12 -9.48
N SER A 153 -2.21 -25.09 -10.37
CA SER A 153 -2.85 -26.26 -10.99
C SER A 153 -2.07 -26.77 -12.20
#